data_AF-A0A1C6EBF8-F1
#
_entry.id   AF-A0A1C6EBF8-F1
#
_cell.length_a   1.000
_cell.length_b   1.000
_cell.length_c   1.000
_cell.angle_alpha   90.00
_cell.angle_beta   90.00
_cell.angle_gamma   90.00
#
_symmetry.space_group_name_H-M   'P 1'
#
loop_
_entity.id
_entity.type
_entity.pdbx_description
1 polymer ?
#
loop_
_entity_poly.entity_id
_entity_poly.type
_entity_poly.pdbx_seq_one_letter_code
_entity_poly.pdbx_strand_id
1 'polypeptide(L)'
;MRSAKETDGFPYDSNRICYIELFATGEIKQLTTYHDKIEGYVHAQSGISKLFAVWPGHWRSDLFIIDDLEAFRIGQRLIRV
;
A
#
# COMPACT_ATOMS: atom_id res chain seq x y z
N MET A 1 -0.60 5.33 13.63
CA MET A 1 -0.45 4.97 12.21
C MET A 1 0.32 6.10 11.54
N ARG A 2 1.31 5.80 10.71
CA ARG A 2 2.17 6.81 10.06
C ARG A 2 1.71 7.04 8.62
N SER A 3 1.86 8.26 8.10
CA SER A 3 1.67 8.55 6.67
C SER A 3 2.89 8.07 5.87
N ALA A 4 2.65 7.41 4.74
CA ALA A 4 3.72 7.05 3.80
C ALA A 4 4.24 8.30 3.08
N LYS A 5 3.36 9.25 2.73
CA LYS A 5 3.72 10.52 2.09
C LYS A 5 4.62 11.42 2.96
N GLU A 6 4.34 11.49 4.26
CA GLU A 6 5.14 12.29 5.20
C GLU A 6 6.47 11.62 5.59
N THR A 7 6.64 10.34 5.23
CA THR A 7 7.87 9.61 5.49
C THR A 7 8.84 9.84 4.34
N ASP A 8 9.90 10.61 4.61
CA ASP A 8 10.94 10.89 3.63
C ASP A 8 11.55 9.58 3.07
N GLY A 9 11.52 9.45 1.74
CA GLY A 9 12.05 8.28 1.05
C GLY A 9 11.31 6.96 1.29
N PHE A 10 10.00 6.96 1.57
CA PHE A 10 9.24 5.72 1.72
C PHE A 10 9.44 4.79 0.49
N PRO A 11 9.94 3.55 0.67
CA PRO A 11 10.45 2.76 -0.45
C PRO A 11 9.35 1.93 -1.10
N TYR A 12 8.47 2.61 -1.85
CA TYR A 12 7.28 2.00 -2.45
C TYR A 12 7.58 0.76 -3.31
N ASP A 13 8.74 0.65 -3.93
CA ASP A 13 9.14 -0.47 -4.81
C ASP A 13 9.85 -1.62 -4.08
N SER A 14 10.04 -1.52 -2.76
CA SER A 14 10.78 -2.52 -1.98
C SER A 14 10.00 -3.83 -1.83
N ASN A 15 10.66 -4.94 -2.18
CA ASN A 15 10.16 -6.30 -1.97
C ASN A 15 10.05 -6.70 -0.49
N ARG A 16 10.54 -5.88 0.45
CA ARG A 16 10.43 -6.12 1.89
C ARG A 16 9.15 -5.55 2.49
N ILE A 17 8.40 -4.73 1.75
CA ILE A 17 7.14 -4.17 2.23
C ILE A 17 6.01 -5.17 2.01
N CYS A 18 5.19 -5.35 3.05
CA CYS A 18 3.93 -6.08 2.94
C CYS A 18 2.79 -5.07 2.76
N TYR A 19 2.15 -5.10 1.60
CA TYR A 19 0.98 -4.27 1.30
C TYR A 19 -0.31 -4.98 1.68
N ILE A 20 -1.23 -4.22 2.26
CA ILE A 20 -2.48 -4.73 2.81
C ILE A 20 -3.61 -3.78 2.39
N GLU A 21 -4.72 -4.34 1.97
CA GLU A 21 -5.98 -3.64 1.72
C GLU A 21 -6.95 -3.92 2.87
N LEU A 22 -7.61 -2.88 3.36
CA LEU A 22 -8.67 -2.95 4.37
C LEU A 22 -9.97 -2.41 3.77
N PHE A 23 -10.99 -3.25 3.75
CA PHE A 23 -12.32 -2.87 3.31
C PHE A 23 -13.12 -2.21 4.44
N ALA A 24 -14.14 -1.42 4.07
CA ALA A 24 -15.05 -0.83 5.04
C ALA A 24 -15.79 -1.87 5.92
N THR A 25 -15.93 -3.10 5.44
CA THR A 25 -16.49 -4.25 6.17
C THR A 25 -15.58 -4.77 7.29
N GLY A 26 -14.31 -4.34 7.32
CA GLY A 26 -13.28 -4.87 8.22
C GLY A 26 -12.51 -6.07 7.65
N GLU A 27 -12.83 -6.51 6.44
CA GLU A 27 -12.06 -7.54 5.75
C GLU A 27 -10.66 -7.02 5.37
N ILE A 28 -9.65 -7.89 5.52
CA ILE A 28 -8.25 -7.58 5.25
C ILE A 28 -7.73 -8.52 4.18
N LYS A 29 -7.17 -7.96 3.10
CA LYS A 29 -6.53 -8.71 2.00
C LYS A 29 -5.07 -8.30 1.89
N GLN A 30 -4.16 -9.27 1.83
CA GLN A 30 -2.75 -8.98 1.53
C GLN A 30 -2.53 -8.88 0.02
N LEU A 31 -1.83 -7.84 -0.44
CA LEU A 31 -1.57 -7.60 -1.86
C LEU A 31 -0.23 -8.21 -2.27
N THR A 32 -0.25 -9.51 -2.59
CA THR A 32 0.97 -10.28 -2.91
C THR A 32 1.33 -10.21 -4.38
N THR A 33 0.33 -10.32 -5.26
CA THR A 33 0.55 -10.35 -6.71
C THR A 33 0.43 -8.97 -7.33
N TYR A 34 0.94 -8.83 -8.56
CA TYR A 34 0.73 -7.62 -9.37
C TYR A 34 -0.77 -7.34 -9.60
N HIS A 35 -1.58 -8.40 -9.77
CA HIS A 35 -3.02 -8.26 -9.97
C HIS A 35 -3.71 -7.73 -8.71
N ASP A 36 -3.38 -8.28 -7.53
CA ASP A 36 -3.93 -7.77 -6.26
C ASP A 36 -3.61 -6.29 -6.06
N LYS A 37 -2.41 -5.86 -6.43
CA LYS A 37 -1.98 -4.46 -6.31
C LYS A 37 -2.74 -3.54 -7.25
N ILE A 38 -3.11 -4.01 -8.45
CA ILE A 38 -4.00 -3.26 -9.35
C ILE A 38 -5.39 -3.15 -8.74
N GLU A 39 -6.00 -4.27 -8.34
CA GLU A 39 -7.35 -4.27 -7.76
C GLU A 39 -7.42 -3.37 -6.52
N GLY A 40 -6.47 -3.53 -5.60
CA GLY A 40 -6.40 -2.71 -4.38
C GLY A 40 -6.20 -1.24 -4.68
N TYR A 41 -5.42 -0.88 -5.71
CA TYR A 41 -5.29 0.50 -6.16
C TYR A 41 -6.63 1.05 -6.70
N VAL A 42 -7.34 0.30 -7.54
CA VAL A 42 -8.63 0.71 -8.11
C VAL A 42 -9.70 0.89 -7.02
N HIS A 43 -9.76 -0.04 -6.06
CA HIS A 43 -10.69 0.06 -4.93
C HIS A 43 -10.38 1.26 -4.04
N ALA A 44 -9.10 1.50 -3.74
CA ALA A 44 -8.68 2.63 -2.92
C ALA A 44 -8.93 3.97 -3.62
N GLN A 45 -8.69 4.04 -4.93
CA GLN A 45 -9.03 5.22 -5.74
C GLN A 45 -10.54 5.50 -5.76
N SER A 46 -11.35 4.43 -5.76
CA SER A 46 -12.81 4.51 -5.70
C SER A 46 -13.36 4.73 -4.27
N GLY A 47 -12.50 4.74 -3.26
CA GLY A 47 -12.87 4.91 -1.84
C GLY A 47 -13.52 3.69 -1.18
N ILE A 48 -13.51 2.53 -1.83
CA ILE A 48 -14.11 1.28 -1.32
C ILE A 48 -13.27 0.70 -0.17
N SER A 49 -11.96 0.83 -0.28
CA SER A 49 -10.98 0.28 0.66
C SER A 49 -9.86 1.29 0.93
N LYS A 50 -9.00 0.97 1.90
CA LYS A 50 -7.78 1.73 2.19
C LYS A 50 -6.57 0.84 2.08
N LEU A 51 -5.49 1.40 1.56
CA LEU A 51 -4.21 0.71 1.45
C LEU A 51 -3.30 1.03 2.63
N PHE A 52 -2.62 0.00 3.09
CA PHE A 52 -1.63 0.06 4.14
C PHE A 52 -0.37 -0.68 3.72
N ALA A 53 0.74 -0.32 4.35
CA ALA A 53 2.02 -0.97 4.17
C ALA A 53 2.67 -1.23 5.51
N VAL A 54 3.16 -2.45 5.69
CA VAL A 54 4.03 -2.82 6.79
C VAL A 54 5.46 -2.76 6.26
N TRP A 55 6.25 -1.81 6.77
CA TRP A 55 7.66 -1.69 6.45
C TRP A 55 8.50 -2.23 7.60
N PRO A 56 9.26 -3.32 7.41
CA PRO A 56 10.13 -3.86 8.46
C PRO A 56 11.35 -2.96 8.68
N GLY A 57 11.46 -2.42 9.90
CA GLY A 57 12.69 -1.83 10.42
C GLY A 57 13.60 -2.87 11.08
N HIS A 58 14.71 -2.43 11.66
CA HIS A 58 15.68 -3.33 12.30
C HIS A 58 15.14 -4.07 13.54
N TRP A 59 14.24 -3.42 14.30
CA TRP A 59 13.75 -3.93 15.60
C TRP A 59 12.23 -3.93 15.73
N ARG A 60 11.52 -3.30 14.80
CA ARG A 60 10.06 -3.24 14.76
C ARG A 60 9.58 -3.10 13.32
N SER A 61 8.36 -3.54 13.08
CA SER A 61 7.64 -3.22 11.85
C SER A 61 6.70 -2.06 12.11
N ASP A 62 6.79 -1.03 11.30
CA ASP A 62 5.91 0.14 11.37
C ASP A 62 4.79 -0.01 10.32
N LEU A 63 3.56 0.35 10.70
CA LEU A 63 2.38 0.34 9.82
C LEU A 63 2.12 1.75 9.28
N PHE A 64 2.08 1.85 7.96
CA PHE A 64 1.89 3.06 7.19
C PHE A 64 0.55 3.03 6.46
N ILE A 65 -0.16 4.15 6.44
CA ILE A 65 -1.24 4.38 5.49
C ILE A 65 -0.64 4.82 4.15
N ILE A 66 -1.11 4.24 3.07
CA ILE A 66 -0.77 4.68 1.72
C ILE A 66 -1.76 5.79 1.35
N ASP A 67 -1.38 7.01 1.69
CA ASP A 67 -2.14 8.24 1.47
C ASP A 67 -1.79 8.93 0.15
N ASP A 68 -0.65 8.58 -0.45
CA ASP A 68 -0.30 8.94 -1.83
C ASP A 68 -0.46 7.73 -2.75
N LEU A 69 -1.65 7.61 -3.36
CA LEU A 69 -1.97 6.52 -4.27
C LEU A 69 -1.16 6.60 -5.58
N GLU A 70 -0.77 7.80 -6.02
CA GLU A 70 0.00 7.96 -7.26
C GLU A 70 1.46 7.52 -7.05
N ALA A 71 2.07 7.88 -5.91
CA ALA A 71 3.38 7.37 -5.53
C ALA A 71 3.39 5.83 -5.43
N PHE A 72 2.32 5.24 -4.87
CA PHE A 72 2.14 3.79 -4.88
C PHE A 72 2.04 3.21 -6.29
N ARG A 73 1.23 3.81 -7.18
CA ARG A 73 1.06 3.37 -8.57
C ARG A 73 2.38 3.37 -9.33
N ILE A 74 3.17 4.44 -9.18
CA ILE A 74 4.49 4.58 -9.79
C ILE A 74 5.48 3.56 -9.20
N GLY A 75 5.56 3.46 -7.87
CA GLY A 75 6.47 2.55 -7.17
C GLY A 75 6.19 1.07 -7.46
N GLN A 76 4.91 0.70 -7.60
CA GLN A 76 4.50 -0.65 -8.00
C GLN A 76 4.50 -0.90 -9.51
N ARG A 77 4.86 0.11 -10.32
CA ARG A 77 4.89 0.05 -11.78
C ARG A 77 3.57 -0.44 -12.37
N LEU A 78 2.46 0.10 -11.88
CA LEU A 78 1.14 -0.22 -12.40
C LEU A 78 0.91 0.57 -13.71
N ILE A 79 1.43 0.02 -14.82
CA ILE A 79 1.52 0.69 -16.14
C ILE A 79 0.19 0.63 -16.92
N ARG A 80 -0.79 -0.14 -16.44
CA ARG A 80 -2.06 -0.39 -17.13
C ARG A 80 -3.25 -0.43 -16.17
N VAL A 81 -3.47 0.67 -15.45
CA VAL A 81 -4.73 0.91 -14.73
C VAL A 81 -5.50 1.99 -15.46
#